data_AF-A0AAV0B176-F1
#
_entry.id   AF-A0AAV0B176-F1
#
_cell.length_a   1.000
_cell.length_b   1.000
_cell.length_c   1.000
_cell.angle_alpha   90.00
_cell.angle_beta   90.00
_cell.angle_gamma   90.00
#
_symmetry.space_group_name_H-M   'P 1'
#
loop_
_entity.id
_entity.type
_entity.pdbx_description
1 polymer ?
#
loop_
_entity_poly.entity_id
_entity_poly.type
_entity_poly.pdbx_seq_one_letter_code
_entity_poly.pdbx_strand_id
1 'polypeptide(L)' 'ITFIVCVRIHRIRFEPHMDDSDRSGNCQPGTIVDKVIGDPFLYNFFLHSQAGLKGTSCPAR' A
#
# COMPACT_ATOMS: atom_id res chain seq x y z
N ILE A 1 -18.56 -4.29 -17.06
CA ILE A 1 -17.12 -4.10 -17.38
C ILE A 1 -16.54 -3.26 -16.25
N THR A 2 -15.49 -3.73 -15.59
CA THR A 2 -14.79 -3.00 -14.52
C THR A 2 -13.38 -2.72 -14.98
N PHE A 3 -12.93 -1.46 -14.88
CA PHE A 3 -11.59 -1.04 -15.30
C PHE A 3 -10.83 -0.51 -14.08
N ILE A 4 -9.61 -1.02 -13.87
CA ILE A 4 -8.77 -0.70 -12.72
C ILE A 4 -7.39 -0.33 -13.25
N VAL A 5 -6.83 0.79 -12.76
CA VAL A 5 -5.48 1.25 -13.10
C VAL A 5 -4.58 0.99 -11.91
N CYS A 6 -3.49 0.25 -12.11
CA CYS A 6 -2.49 0.01 -11.07
C CYS A 6 -1.24 0.86 -11.28
N VAL A 7 -0.88 1.69 -10.31
CA VAL A 7 0.34 2.50 -10.33
C VAL A 7 1.27 2.06 -9.21
N ARG A 8 2.47 1.57 -9.57
CA ARG A 8 3.49 1.08 -8.61
C ARG A 8 4.68 2.00 -8.41
N ILE A 9 4.79 3.06 -9.21
CA ILE A 9 5.87 4.04 -9.09
C ILE A 9 5.25 5.37 -8.65
N HIS A 10 5.26 5.60 -7.35
CA HIS A 10 4.83 6.85 -6.74
C HIS A 10 5.61 7.11 -5.44
N ARG A 11 5.41 8.28 -4.84
CA ARG A 11 6.18 8.72 -3.66
C ARG A 11 5.54 8.37 -2.31
N ILE A 12 4.29 7.90 -2.30
CA ILE A 12 3.59 7.48 -1.08
C ILE A 12 4.25 6.22 -0.52
N ARG A 13 4.51 6.22 0.79
CA ARG A 13 5.06 5.11 1.58
C ARG A 13 4.22 4.99 2.85
N PHE A 14 4.10 3.76 3.34
CA PHE A 14 3.41 3.45 4.59
C PHE A 14 4.43 2.94 5.60
N GLU A 15 4.35 3.48 6.81
CA GLU A 15 5.13 3.05 7.97
C GLU A 15 4.15 2.38 8.94
N PRO A 16 4.25 1.05 9.15
CA PRO A 16 3.35 0.34 10.04
C PRO A 16 3.65 0.69 11.50
N HIS A 17 2.67 0.48 12.37
CA HIS A 17 2.96 0.38 13.80
C HIS A 17 3.85 -0.84 14.08
N MET A 18 4.60 -0.81 15.18
CA MET A 18 5.59 -1.86 15.49
C MET A 18 4.99 -3.27 15.46
N ASP A 19 3.77 -3.43 15.97
CA ASP A 19 3.05 -4.70 16.04
C ASP A 19 2.51 -5.19 14.68
N ASP A 20 2.37 -4.29 13.71
CA ASP A 20 1.82 -4.54 12.37
C ASP A 20 2.90 -4.56 11.28
N SER A 21 4.16 -4.66 11.68
CA SER A 21 5.32 -4.67 10.78
C SER A 21 5.73 -6.09 10.38
N ASP A 22 6.15 -6.27 9.13
CA ASP A 22 6.81 -7.50 8.67
C ASP A 22 8.27 -7.55 9.16
N ARG A 23 8.96 -8.67 8.89
CA ARG A 23 10.36 -8.84 9.31
C ARG A 23 11.34 -7.81 8.72
N SER A 24 10.94 -7.10 7.67
CA SER A 24 11.74 -6.05 7.03
C SER A 24 11.38 -4.64 7.52
N GLY A 25 10.39 -4.51 8.41
CA GLY A 25 9.86 -3.23 8.89
C GLY A 25 8.83 -2.60 7.95
N ASN A 26 8.33 -3.31 6.94
CA ASN A 26 7.26 -2.85 6.05
C ASN A 26 5.89 -3.29 6.54
N CYS A 27 4.83 -2.69 5.99
CA CYS A 27 3.47 -3.19 6.22
C CYS A 27 3.33 -4.65 5.78
N GLN A 28 2.51 -5.41 6.51
CA GLN A 28 2.20 -6.80 6.18
C GLN A 28 1.63 -6.93 4.76
N PRO A 29 1.93 -8.04 4.04
CA PRO A 29 1.24 -8.35 2.79
C PRO A 29 -0.26 -8.48 3.03
N GLY A 30 -1.06 -7.95 2.12
CA GLY A 30 -2.52 -7.83 2.23
C GLY A 30 -3.00 -6.52 2.85
N THR A 31 -2.11 -5.64 3.32
CA THR A 31 -2.52 -4.32 3.87
C THR A 31 -3.17 -3.47 2.80
N ILE A 32 -4.41 -3.02 3.05
CA ILE A 32 -5.19 -2.15 2.19
C ILE A 32 -5.43 -0.80 2.89
N VAL A 33 -5.28 0.29 2.15
CA VAL A 33 -5.58 1.64 2.63
C VAL A 33 -6.50 2.36 1.64
N ASP A 34 -7.75 2.58 2.03
CA ASP A 34 -8.82 3.16 1.19
C ASP A 34 -9.46 4.44 1.77
N LYS A 35 -9.39 4.65 3.09
CA LYS A 35 -10.21 5.68 3.77
C LYS A 35 -9.57 7.06 3.95
N VAL A 36 -8.25 7.19 3.92
CA VAL A 36 -7.57 8.40 4.46
C VAL A 36 -6.72 9.14 3.43
N ILE A 37 -6.01 8.41 2.56
CA ILE A 37 -5.03 8.98 1.62
C ILE A 37 -5.54 8.89 0.16
N GLY A 38 -6.75 8.37 -0.01
CA GLY A 38 -7.41 8.25 -1.30
C GLY A 38 -7.91 9.59 -1.85
N ASP A 39 -8.49 9.54 -3.04
CA ASP A 39 -9.18 10.69 -3.61
C ASP A 39 -10.57 10.80 -2.95
N PRO A 40 -11.01 11.99 -2.52
CA PRO A 40 -12.26 12.14 -1.80
C PRO A 40 -13.52 11.83 -2.63
N PHE A 41 -13.40 11.80 -3.97
CA PHE A 41 -14.53 11.61 -4.89
C PHE A 41 -14.39 10.36 -5.77
N LEU A 42 -13.16 9.89 -6.02
CA LEU A 42 -12.87 8.72 -6.84
C LEU A 42 -12.62 7.48 -6.00
N TYR A 43 -13.05 6.32 -6.51
CA TYR A 43 -12.75 5.03 -5.89
C TYR A 43 -11.29 4.64 -6.16
N ASN A 44 -10.44 4.78 -5.15
CA ASN A 44 -9.06 4.31 -5.18
C ASN A 44 -8.65 3.71 -3.83
N PHE A 45 -7.60 2.90 -3.86
CA PHE A 45 -7.05 2.25 -2.67
C PHE A 45 -5.59 1.94 -2.90
N PHE A 46 -4.82 1.81 -1.83
CA PHE A 46 -3.47 1.27 -1.88
C PHE A 46 -3.46 -0.17 -1.39
N LEU A 47 -2.65 -1.02 -2.01
CA LEU A 47 -2.48 -2.41 -1.66
C LEU A 47 -1.00 -2.79 -1.56
N HIS A 48 -0.60 -3.31 -0.40
CA HIS A 48 0.64 -4.07 -0.23
C HIS A 48 0.38 -5.53 -0.60
N SER A 49 0.59 -5.94 -1.86
CA SER A 49 0.27 -7.31 -2.28
C SER A 49 1.29 -8.38 -1.86
N GLN A 50 2.52 -7.97 -1.49
CA GLN A 50 3.63 -8.87 -1.18
C GLN A 50 4.48 -8.33 -0.02
N ALA A 51 5.20 -9.23 0.65
CA ALA A 51 6.10 -8.87 1.75
C ALA A 51 7.31 -8.08 1.23
N GLY A 52 7.78 -7.10 2.02
CA GLY A 52 9.01 -6.39 1.72
C GLY A 52 10.21 -7.30 2.02
N LEU A 53 11.08 -7.54 1.04
CA LEU A 53 12.31 -8.29 1.31
C LEU A 53 13.45 -7.37 1.78
N LYS A 54 13.53 -6.17 1.22
CA LYS A 54 14.59 -5.19 1.51
C LYS A 54 14.13 -3.77 1.18
N GLY A 55 14.51 -2.82 2.04
CA GLY A 55 14.17 -1.40 1.89
C GLY A 55 12.69 -1.13 2.18
N THR A 56 12.20 0.04 1.77
CA THR A 56 10.80 0.43 1.97
C THR A 56 9.95 0.11 0.75
N SER A 57 8.91 -0.70 0.94
CA SER A 57 7.98 -1.12 -0.10
C SER A 57 7.19 0.06 -0.68
N CYS A 58 7.03 0.08 -2.01
CA CYS A 58 6.08 0.96 -2.69
C CYS A 58 4.78 0.18 -2.93
N PRO A 59 3.68 0.49 -2.22
CA PRO A 59 2.39 -0.17 -2.47
C PRO A 59 1.91 0.13 -3.89
N ALA A 60 1.00 -0.69 -4.41
CA ALA A 60 0.27 -0.34 -5.62
C ALA A 60 -0.92 0.56 -5.24
N ARG A 61 -1.16 1.60 -6.03
CA ARG A 61 -2.41 2.37 -6.03
C ARG A 61 -3.31 1.92 -7.17
#